data_AF-A0ABD5DWW1-F1
#
_entry.id   AF-A0ABD5DWW1-F1
#
_cell.length_a   1.000
_cell.length_b   1.000
_cell.length_c   1.000
_cell.angle_alpha   90.00
_cell.angle_beta   90.00
_cell.angle_gamma   90.00
#
_symmetry.space_group_name_H-M   'P 1'
#
loop_
_entity.id
_entity.type
_entity.pdbx_description
1 polymer ?
#
loop_
_entity_poly.entity_id
_entity_poly.type
_entity_poly.pdbx_seq_one_letter_code
_entity_poly.pdbx_strand_id
1 'polypeptide(L)'
;IIVCSIENFDAMGIHTGDSITVAPAQTLTDKEYQIMRNASMAVLREIGVETGGSNVQFAVNPKNGRLIVIEMNPRVSRSSALAS
;
A
#
# COMPACT_ATOMS: atom_id res chain seq x y z
N ILE A 1 8.79 -11.45 -2.45
CA ILE A 1 8.10 -10.15 -2.38
C ILE A 1 7.93 -9.81 -0.91
N ILE A 2 8.61 -8.77 -0.45
CA ILE A 2 8.43 -8.19 0.88
C ILE A 2 7.37 -7.09 0.71
N VAL A 3 6.30 -7.14 1.50
CA VAL A 3 5.25 -6.14 1.49
C VAL A 3 5.41 -5.30 2.75
N CYS A 4 5.79 -4.04 2.58
CA CYS A 4 5.88 -3.08 3.68
C CYS A 4 4.58 -2.29 3.72
N SER A 5 3.83 -2.38 4.83
CA SER A 5 2.63 -1.57 5.03
C SER A 5 3.01 -0.19 5.51
N ILE A 6 2.55 0.83 4.79
CA ILE A 6 2.68 2.24 5.15
C ILE A 6 1.26 2.79 5.23
N GLU A 7 0.97 3.53 6.29
CA GLU A 7 -0.32 4.15 6.52
C GLU A 7 -0.20 5.66 6.48
N ASN A 8 -1.14 6.31 5.79
CA ASN A 8 -1.29 7.76 5.80
C ASN A 8 -2.01 8.19 7.08
N PHE A 9 -1.46 9.18 7.78
CA PHE A 9 -2.14 9.81 8.90
C PHE A 9 -3.34 10.64 8.41
N ASP A 10 -3.20 11.29 7.26
CA ASP A 10 -4.25 12.07 6.63
C ASP A 10 -5.26 11.18 5.89
N ALA A 11 -6.51 11.60 5.86
CA ALA A 11 -7.57 10.86 5.18
C ALA A 11 -7.38 10.83 3.66
N MET A 12 -7.95 9.79 3.03
CA MET A 12 -7.96 9.68 1.57
C MET A 12 -8.59 10.92 0.92
N GLY A 13 -7.85 11.51 -0.02
CA GLY A 13 -8.18 12.80 -0.65
C GLY A 13 -7.03 13.81 -0.56
N ILE A 14 -6.14 13.65 0.42
CA ILE A 14 -4.84 14.34 0.46
C ILE A 14 -3.83 13.54 -0.36
N HIS A 15 -3.00 14.25 -1.13
CA HIS A 15 -1.99 13.62 -1.96
C HIS A 15 -0.93 12.93 -1.08
N THR A 16 -0.64 11.66 -1.37
CA THR A 16 0.27 10.80 -0.57
C THR A 16 1.66 11.41 -0.38
N GLY A 17 2.12 12.23 -1.32
CA GLY A 17 3.41 12.91 -1.21
C GLY A 17 3.47 14.05 -0.19
N ASP A 18 2.32 14.57 0.24
CA ASP A 18 2.19 15.68 1.19
C ASP A 18 1.68 15.20 2.56
N SER A 19 1.27 13.94 2.64
CA SER A 19 0.74 13.34 3.85
C SER A 19 1.85 12.83 4.77
N ILE A 20 1.61 12.91 6.08
CA ILE A 20 2.44 12.22 7.07
C ILE A 20 2.18 10.72 6.93
N THR A 21 3.23 9.93 6.76
CA THR A 21 3.13 8.48 6.63
C THR A 21 3.86 7.77 7.76
N VAL A 22 3.29 6.64 8.19
CA VAL A 22 3.81 5.82 9.29
C VAL A 22 4.04 4.40 8.80
N ALA A 23 5.16 3.81 9.19
CA ALA A 23 5.50 2.41 8.95
C ALA A 23 5.92 1.75 10.28
N PRO A 24 5.40 0.56 10.63
CA PRO A 24 4.35 -0.19 9.91
C PRO A 24 2.97 0.48 10.05
N ALA A 25 1.98 0.00 9.30
CA ALA A 25 0.58 0.43 9.49
C ALA A 25 0.10 0.19 10.93
N GLN A 26 -0.72 1.11 11.44
CA GLN A 26 -1.15 1.18 12.85
C GLN A 26 -2.59 0.71 13.05
N THR A 27 -3.48 1.00 12.10
CA THR A 27 -4.93 0.78 12.28
C THR A 27 -5.48 -0.43 11.51
N LEU A 28 -4.70 -0.99 10.58
CA LEU A 28 -5.09 -2.19 9.87
C LEU A 28 -5.13 -3.40 10.81
N THR A 29 -6.27 -4.10 10.80
CA THR A 29 -6.34 -5.42 11.44
C THR A 29 -5.49 -6.43 10.68
N ASP A 30 -5.07 -7.52 11.35
CA ASP A 30 -4.32 -8.58 10.67
C ASP A 30 -5.08 -9.15 9.46
N LYS A 31 -6.40 -9.31 9.58
CA LYS A 31 -7.25 -9.77 8.47
C LYS A 31 -7.19 -8.82 7.27
N GLU A 32 -7.33 -7.52 7.49
CA GLU A 32 -7.26 -6.51 6.42
C GLU A 32 -5.85 -6.46 5.81
N TYR A 33 -4.81 -6.56 6.64
CA TYR A 33 -3.44 -6.62 6.18
C TYR A 33 -3.18 -7.84 5.27
N GLN A 34 -3.64 -9.03 5.64
CA GLN A 34 -3.49 -10.22 4.79
C GLN A 34 -4.25 -10.08 3.46
N ILE A 35 -5.43 -9.46 3.47
CA ILE A 35 -6.19 -9.17 2.24
C ILE A 35 -5.41 -8.19 1.34
N MET A 36 -4.90 -7.09 1.91
CA MET A 36 -4.08 -6.10 1.20
C MET A 36 -2.80 -6.73 0.63
N ARG A 37 -2.15 -7.61 1.39
CA ARG A 37 -0.96 -8.35 0.96
C ARG A 37 -1.27 -9.24 -0.24
N ASN A 38 -2.36 -10.00 -0.19
CA ASN A 38 -2.77 -10.87 -1.30
C ASN A 38 -3.14 -10.04 -2.55
N ALA A 39 -3.87 -8.93 -2.37
CA ALA A 39 -4.20 -8.02 -3.46
C ALA A 39 -2.94 -7.42 -4.10
N SER A 40 -1.97 -6.99 -3.29
CA SER A 40 -0.67 -6.48 -3.78
C SER A 40 0.03 -7.51 -4.64
N MET A 41 0.13 -8.76 -4.17
CA MET A 41 0.76 -9.85 -4.93
C MET A 41 0.05 -10.14 -6.25
N ALA A 42 -1.28 -10.09 -6.28
CA ALA A 42 -2.06 -10.29 -7.49
C ALA A 42 -1.81 -9.18 -8.51
N VAL A 43 -1.84 -7.91 -8.06
CA VAL A 43 -1.54 -6.74 -8.91
C VAL A 43 -0.15 -6.84 -9.51
N LEU A 44 0.87 -7.19 -8.72
CA LEU A 44 2.25 -7.29 -9.22
C LEU A 44 2.43 -8.38 -10.27
N ARG A 45 1.78 -9.54 -10.08
CA ARG A 45 1.81 -10.64 -11.05
C ARG A 45 1.12 -10.26 -12.35
N GLU A 46 -0.03 -9.59 -12.27
CA GLU A 46 -0.80 -9.18 -13.44
C GLU A 46 -0.03 -8.15 -14.29
N ILE A 47 0.66 -7.22 -13.65
CA ILE A 47 1.49 -6.21 -14.34
C ILE A 47 2.82 -6.80 -14.87
N GLY A 48 3.18 -8.02 -14.49
CA GLY A 48 4.43 -8.66 -14.90
C GLY A 48 5.67 -8.08 -14.21
N VAL A 49 5.53 -7.58 -12.97
CA VAL A 49 6.69 -7.15 -12.16
C VAL A 49 7.40 -8.39 -11.62
N GLU A 50 8.41 -8.84 -12.36
CA GLU A 50 9.22 -10.01 -11.98
C GLU A 50 10.36 -9.66 -11.00
N THR A 51 10.94 -8.46 -11.15
CA THR A 51 12.07 -7.98 -10.34
C THR A 51 11.97 -6.48 -10.07
N GLY A 52 12.66 -6.01 -9.02
CA GLY A 52 12.68 -4.60 -8.63
C GLY A 52 11.62 -4.20 -7.62
N GLY A 53 11.66 -2.92 -7.21
CA GLY A 53 10.69 -2.33 -6.31
C GLY A 53 9.47 -1.82 -7.06
N SER A 54 8.31 -1.94 -6.42
CA SER A 54 7.02 -1.46 -6.93
C SER A 54 6.19 -0.92 -5.77
N ASN A 55 5.21 -0.08 -6.10
CA ASN A 55 4.32 0.50 -5.10
C ASN A 55 2.88 0.38 -5.56
N VAL A 56 2.02 -0.11 -4.68
CA VAL A 56 0.57 -0.17 -4.90
C VAL A 56 -0.08 0.68 -3.81
N GLN A 57 -0.93 1.62 -4.22
CA GLN A 57 -1.67 2.47 -3.30
C GLN A 57 -3.07 1.94 -3.11
N PHE A 58 -3.53 1.88 -1.86
CA PHE A 58 -4.84 1.36 -1.50
C PHE A 58 -5.63 2.40 -0.70
N ALA A 59 -6.96 2.35 -0.85
CA ALA A 59 -7.90 2.98 0.05
C ALA A 59 -8.63 1.91 0.86
N VAL A 60 -8.68 2.07 2.18
CA VAL A 60 -9.49 1.24 3.08
C VAL A 60 -10.57 2.11 3.71
N ASN A 61 -11.82 1.65 3.67
CA ASN A 61 -12.89 2.27 4.42
C ASN A 61 -12.94 1.67 5.84
N PRO A 62 -12.63 2.44 6.90
CA PRO A 62 -12.54 1.92 8.27
C PRO A 62 -13.89 1.47 8.85
N LYS A 63 -15.02 1.88 8.24
CA LYS A 63 -16.36 1.50 8.73
C LYS A 63 -16.79 0.11 8.28
N ASN A 64 -16.30 -0.37 7.15
CA ASN A 64 -16.76 -1.63 6.56
C ASN A 64 -15.63 -2.51 5.97
N GLY A 65 -14.37 -2.09 6.11
CA GLY A 65 -13.19 -2.82 5.64
C GLY A 65 -13.07 -2.90 4.12
N ARG A 66 -13.83 -2.09 3.35
CA ARG A 66 -13.74 -2.12 1.88
C ARG A 66 -12.37 -1.61 1.44
N LEU A 67 -11.58 -2.50 0.85
CA LEU A 67 -10.28 -2.23 0.24
C LEU A 67 -10.44 -1.97 -1.27
N ILE A 68 -9.83 -0.90 -1.77
CA ILE A 68 -9.81 -0.53 -3.20
C ILE A 68 -8.37 -0.20 -3.60
N VAL A 69 -7.95 -0.65 -4.79
CA VAL A 69 -6.68 -0.22 -5.40
C VAL A 69 -6.89 1.17 -6.02
N ILE A 70 -6.06 2.14 -5.64
CA ILE A 70 -6.07 3.49 -6.23
C ILE A 70 -5.23 3.47 -7.51
N GLU A 71 -3.97 3.08 -7.37
CA GLU A 71 -3.01 3.02 -8.47
C GLU A 71 -1.88 2.02 -8.18
N MET A 72 -1.16 1.65 -9.23
CA MET A 72 0.05 0.85 -9.16
C MET A 72 1.16 1.54 -9.96
N ASN A 73 2.33 1.64 -9.34
CA ASN A 73 3.54 2.18 -9.94
C ASN A 73 4.59 1.05 -10.05
N PRO A 74 4.98 0.60 -11.26
CA PRO A 74 5.97 -0.45 -11.50
C PRO A 74 7.40 0.11 -11.34
N ARG A 75 7.65 0.84 -10.26
CA ARG A 75 8.93 1.48 -9.94
C ARG A 75 9.06 1.68 -8.44
N VAL A 76 10.31 1.86 -8.00
CA VAL A 76 10.62 2.23 -6.61
C VAL A 76 9.92 3.56 -6.28
N SER A 77 9.23 3.61 -5.15
CA SER A 77 8.59 4.84 -4.66
C SER A 77 9.54 5.65 -3.80
N ARG A 78 9.26 6.95 -3.63
CA ARG A 78 10.03 7.82 -2.72
C ARG A 78 10.00 7.32 -1.27
N SER A 79 8.88 6.73 -0.86
CA SER A 79 8.71 6.13 0.48
C SER A 79 9.43 4.80 0.65
N SER A 80 10.06 4.25 -0.40
CA SER A 80 10.79 2.98 -0.30
C SER A 80 12.00 3.08 0.64
N ALA A 81 12.55 4.28 0.86
CA ALA A 81 13.61 4.52 1.85
C ALA A 81 13.10 4.46 3.31
N LEU A 82 11.81 4.67 3.54
CA LEU A 82 11.20 4.47 4.87
C LEU A 82 10.97 2.97 5.16
N ALA A 83 10.87 2.17 4.10
CA ALA A 83 10.59 0.75 4.13
C ALA A 83 11.86 -0.13 3.97
N SER A 84 13.05 0.49 3.87
CA SER A 84 14.34 -0.18 3.66
C SER A 84 15.04 -0.57 4.95
#